data_AF-A0A6F9CDK9-F1
#
_entry.id   AF-A0A6F9CDK9-F1
#
_cell.length_a   1.000
_cell.length_b   1.000
_cell.length_c   1.000
_cell.angle_alpha   90.00
_cell.angle_beta   90.00
_cell.angle_gamma   90.00
#
_symmetry.space_group_name_H-M   'P 1'
#
loop_
_entity.id
_entity.type
_entity.pdbx_description
1 polymer ?
#
loop_
_entity_poly.entity_id
_entity_poly.type
_entity_poly.pdbx_seq_one_letter_code
_entity_poly.pdbx_strand_id
1 'polypeptide(L)'
;PPPGAEAYIPQRYPDNRIVSSKYTLWNFIPKNLFEQFRRIANFYFLLIFLVQLIIDTPTSPVTSGLPLFFVITVTAIKQGYEDWLRHKADCSTNECPVDVVQQGTVVRTQSSKLRTYYAVPDTMAFKTEQEVDSLHATIECEQPQPDLYKFVGRINIYKEREDPLARPLGAENLLLRGATLKNTEHIYAVAIYTGMDTKMALNYQSKSQKRSAVEKSMNAFLIVYLCILISKAVINTVLKYAWQCSPDRDEPWYNHRTEIDRGRHVVIRAFTDFLAFMVLFNYIIPVSMYVTVEMQKFLGSYFIAWDKD
;
A
#
# COMPACT_ATOMS: atom_id res chain seq x y z
N PRO A 1 31.61 15.67 31.43
CA PRO A 1 30.40 15.00 32.00
C PRO A 1 30.70 14.38 33.37
N PRO A 2 29.74 14.35 34.30
CA PRO A 2 29.90 13.60 35.55
C PRO A 2 29.95 12.09 35.27
N PRO A 3 30.69 11.31 36.08
CA PRO A 3 30.77 9.86 35.93
C PRO A 3 29.41 9.21 36.31
N GLY A 4 28.83 8.45 35.38
CA GLY A 4 27.51 7.82 35.54
C GLY A 4 26.43 8.33 34.59
N ALA A 5 26.71 9.35 33.77
CA ALA A 5 25.84 9.67 32.64
C ALA A 5 25.88 8.53 31.61
N GLU A 6 24.75 7.84 31.42
CA GLU A 6 24.54 6.96 30.27
C GLU A 6 24.84 7.74 28.98
N ALA A 7 25.44 7.08 27.99
CA ALA A 7 25.82 7.73 26.75
C ALA A 7 24.57 8.31 26.06
N TYR A 8 24.41 9.63 26.11
CA TYR A 8 23.32 10.34 25.43
C TYR A 8 23.37 10.04 23.93
N ILE A 9 22.53 9.12 23.48
CA ILE A 9 22.34 8.82 22.07
C ILE A 9 21.56 10.00 21.50
N PRO A 10 22.14 10.85 20.63
CA PRO A 10 21.42 11.99 20.08
C PRO A 10 20.23 11.47 19.26
N GLN A 11 19.02 11.82 19.70
CA GLN A 11 17.80 11.41 19.04
C GLN A 11 17.76 12.00 17.62
N ARG A 12 17.79 11.12 16.61
CA ARG A 12 17.71 11.51 15.20
C ARG A 12 16.25 11.72 14.83
N TYR A 13 15.86 12.97 14.65
CA TYR A 13 14.55 13.33 14.12
C TYR A 13 14.44 13.01 12.63
N PRO A 14 13.26 12.66 12.11
CA PRO A 14 13.06 12.43 10.68
C PRO A 14 13.11 13.75 9.89
N ASP A 15 13.52 13.64 8.63
CA ASP A 15 13.43 14.73 7.65
C ASP A 15 11.96 15.16 7.42
N ASN A 16 11.72 16.42 7.04
CA ASN A 16 10.38 17.01 6.98
C ASN A 16 9.53 16.56 5.77
N ARG A 17 9.98 15.54 5.03
CA ARG A 17 9.33 15.01 3.84
C ARG A 17 8.16 14.09 4.18
N ILE A 18 6.99 14.36 3.59
CA ILE A 18 5.88 13.39 3.53
C ILE A 18 6.08 12.45 2.35
N VAL A 19 5.81 11.16 2.57
CA VAL A 19 5.71 10.12 1.54
C VAL A 19 4.44 9.31 1.81
N SER A 20 3.36 9.59 1.07
CA SER A 20 2.10 8.84 1.11
C SER A 20 2.04 7.72 0.06
N SER A 21 2.88 7.80 -0.96
CA SER A 21 3.02 6.78 -2.00
C SER A 21 3.37 5.40 -1.42
N LYS A 22 2.78 4.34 -1.99
CA LYS A 22 3.07 2.95 -1.61
C LYS A 22 4.31 2.39 -2.30
N TYR A 23 4.62 2.88 -3.49
CA TYR A 23 5.67 2.38 -4.36
C TYR A 23 6.73 3.45 -4.63
N THR A 24 7.97 3.01 -4.81
CA THR A 24 9.04 3.81 -5.42
C THR A 24 9.28 3.30 -6.84
N LEU A 25 9.90 4.10 -7.70
CA LEU A 25 10.23 3.71 -9.09
C LEU A 25 10.93 2.34 -9.16
N TRP A 26 11.86 2.06 -8.23
CA TRP A 26 12.58 0.79 -8.15
C TRP A 26 11.76 -0.37 -7.57
N ASN A 27 10.98 -0.13 -6.50
CA ASN A 27 10.25 -1.21 -5.86
C ASN A 27 8.89 -1.53 -6.50
N PHE A 28 8.42 -0.69 -7.43
CA PHE A 28 7.11 -0.81 -8.06
C PHE A 28 6.89 -2.20 -8.65
N ILE A 29 7.68 -2.63 -9.63
CA ILE A 29 7.49 -3.92 -10.31
C ILE A 29 7.49 -5.11 -9.33
N PRO A 30 8.53 -5.36 -8.51
CA PRO A 30 8.57 -6.55 -7.65
C PRO A 30 7.48 -6.52 -6.57
N LYS A 31 7.20 -5.35 -5.96
CA LYS A 31 6.17 -5.22 -4.92
C LYS A 31 4.76 -5.36 -5.50
N ASN A 32 4.51 -4.75 -6.66
CA ASN A 32 3.22 -4.81 -7.34
C ASN A 32 2.91 -6.25 -7.80
N LEU A 33 3.85 -6.93 -8.48
CA LEU A 33 3.68 -8.32 -8.91
C LEU A 33 3.43 -9.25 -7.72
N PHE A 34 4.20 -9.11 -6.63
CA PHE A 34 4.00 -9.90 -5.42
C PHE A 34 2.60 -9.69 -4.82
N GLU A 35 2.12 -8.44 -4.74
CA GLU A 35 0.76 -8.14 -4.26
C GLU A 35 -0.34 -8.65 -5.20
N GLN A 36 -0.12 -8.64 -6.51
CA GLN A 36 -1.04 -9.20 -7.48
C GLN A 36 -1.11 -10.73 -7.38
N PHE A 37 0.01 -11.44 -7.24
CA PHE A 37 0.03 -12.91 -7.09
C PHE A 37 -0.37 -13.41 -5.69
N ARG A 38 -0.45 -12.54 -4.67
CA ARG A 38 -1.12 -12.84 -3.40
C ARG A 38 -2.66 -12.94 -3.50
N ARG A 39 -3.24 -12.73 -4.69
CA ARG A 39 -4.66 -12.97 -4.98
C ARG A 39 -4.84 -14.41 -5.45
N ILE A 40 -5.78 -15.14 -4.84
CA ILE A 40 -5.99 -16.59 -5.07
C ILE A 40 -6.21 -16.88 -6.56
N ALA A 41 -6.99 -16.06 -7.28
CA ALA A 41 -7.25 -16.24 -8.71
C ALA A 41 -5.98 -16.08 -9.57
N ASN A 42 -5.19 -15.01 -9.35
CA ASN A 42 -3.96 -14.76 -10.09
C ASN A 42 -2.92 -15.89 -9.84
N PHE A 43 -2.84 -16.38 -8.61
CA PHE A 43 -2.00 -17.53 -8.27
C PHE A 43 -2.48 -18.83 -8.94
N TYR A 44 -3.79 -19.08 -8.97
CA TYR A 44 -4.38 -20.22 -9.68
C TYR A 44 -4.06 -20.19 -11.19
N PHE A 45 -4.23 -19.05 -11.85
CA PHE A 45 -3.90 -18.94 -13.28
C PHE A 45 -2.40 -19.05 -13.55
N LEU A 46 -1.54 -18.58 -12.64
CA LEU A 46 -0.09 -18.82 -12.71
C LEU A 46 0.22 -20.31 -12.63
N LEU A 47 -0.41 -21.06 -11.71
CA LEU A 47 -0.23 -22.52 -11.62
C LEU A 47 -0.70 -23.24 -12.89
N ILE A 48 -1.86 -22.86 -13.44
CA ILE A 48 -2.38 -23.42 -14.71
C ILE A 48 -1.40 -23.15 -15.87
N PHE A 49 -0.86 -21.94 -15.96
CA PHE A 49 0.13 -21.57 -16.98
C PHE A 49 1.43 -22.38 -16.82
N LEU A 50 1.94 -22.54 -15.58
CA LEU A 50 3.11 -23.38 -15.31
C LEU A 50 2.87 -24.85 -15.65
N VAL A 51 1.68 -25.40 -15.36
CA VAL A 51 1.30 -26.77 -15.76
C VAL A 51 1.28 -26.92 -17.28
N GLN A 52 0.76 -25.92 -18.02
CA GLN A 52 0.79 -25.90 -19.49
C GLN A 52 2.22 -25.81 -20.08
N LEU A 53 3.19 -25.24 -19.35
CA LEU A 53 4.59 -25.19 -19.78
C LEU A 53 5.39 -26.46 -19.47
N ILE A 54 4.99 -27.21 -18.43
CA ILE A 54 5.70 -28.42 -17.97
C ILE A 54 5.17 -29.69 -18.63
N ILE A 55 3.90 -29.71 -19.05
CA ILE A 55 3.21 -30.89 -19.56
C ILE A 55 2.60 -30.61 -20.93
N ASP A 56 2.72 -31.57 -21.84
CA ASP A 56 1.99 -31.60 -23.10
C ASP A 56 0.47 -31.63 -22.83
N THR A 57 -0.14 -30.45 -22.93
CA THR A 57 -1.56 -30.22 -22.62
C THR A 57 -2.34 -29.95 -23.90
N PRO A 58 -3.66 -30.25 -23.95
CA PRO A 58 -4.46 -30.13 -25.18
C PRO A 58 -4.68 -28.68 -25.66
N THR A 59 -4.19 -27.68 -24.91
CA THR A 59 -4.36 -26.25 -25.17
C THR A 59 -3.01 -25.55 -25.09
N SER A 60 -2.67 -24.74 -26.09
CA SER A 60 -1.41 -23.97 -26.09
C SER A 60 -1.25 -23.10 -24.83
N PRO A 61 -0.03 -22.98 -24.25
CA PRO A 61 0.24 -22.10 -23.10
C PRO A 61 -0.19 -20.64 -23.28
N VAL A 62 -0.25 -20.17 -24.53
CA VAL A 62 -0.73 -18.82 -24.89
C VAL A 62 -2.17 -18.59 -24.41
N THR A 63 -3.00 -19.63 -24.38
CA THR A 63 -4.43 -19.54 -24.02
C THR A 63 -4.68 -19.13 -22.57
N SER A 64 -3.80 -19.50 -21.63
CA SER A 64 -3.87 -19.04 -20.23
C SER A 64 -2.91 -17.87 -19.95
N GLY A 65 -1.73 -17.88 -20.58
CA GLY A 65 -0.69 -16.87 -20.39
C GLY A 65 -1.09 -15.49 -20.89
N LEU A 66 -1.72 -15.39 -22.07
CA LEU A 66 -2.08 -14.09 -22.66
C LEU A 66 -3.17 -13.35 -21.84
N PRO A 67 -4.29 -13.98 -21.41
CA PRO A 67 -5.27 -13.32 -20.54
C PRO A 67 -4.68 -12.93 -19.18
N LEU A 68 -3.83 -13.79 -18.59
CA LEU A 68 -3.16 -13.48 -17.32
C LEU A 68 -2.21 -12.29 -17.46
N PHE A 69 -1.35 -12.28 -18.49
CA PHE A 69 -0.44 -11.17 -18.76
C PHE A 69 -1.19 -9.84 -18.95
N PHE A 70 -2.26 -9.85 -19.74
CA PHE A 70 -3.12 -8.67 -19.93
C PHE A 70 -3.72 -8.19 -18.61
N VAL A 71 -4.30 -9.10 -17.81
CA VAL A 71 -4.88 -8.80 -16.49
C VAL A 71 -3.85 -8.17 -15.55
N ILE A 72 -2.65 -8.77 -15.45
CA ILE A 72 -1.58 -8.27 -14.59
C ILE A 72 -1.09 -6.89 -15.05
N THR A 73 -0.95 -6.69 -16.36
CA THR A 73 -0.48 -5.44 -16.97
C THR A 73 -1.46 -4.29 -16.76
N VAL A 74 -2.74 -4.49 -17.07
CA VAL A 74 -3.79 -3.47 -16.87
C VAL A 74 -3.94 -3.11 -15.39
N THR A 75 -3.87 -4.10 -14.49
CA THR A 75 -3.90 -3.89 -13.04
C THR A 75 -2.66 -3.11 -12.55
N ALA A 76 -1.48 -3.41 -13.09
CA ALA A 76 -0.25 -2.69 -12.77
C ALA A 76 -0.32 -1.22 -13.24
N ILE A 77 -0.70 -0.96 -14.49
CA ILE A 77 -0.85 0.40 -15.03
C ILE A 77 -1.80 1.23 -14.16
N LYS A 78 -2.97 0.68 -13.82
CA LYS A 78 -3.96 1.36 -12.97
C LYS A 78 -3.41 1.68 -11.57
N GLN A 79 -2.74 0.72 -10.93
CA GLN A 79 -2.16 0.95 -9.60
C GLN A 79 -0.96 1.90 -9.63
N GLY A 80 -0.16 1.89 -10.69
CA GLY A 80 0.92 2.84 -10.92
C GLY A 80 0.42 4.26 -11.13
N TYR A 81 -0.66 4.42 -11.90
CA TYR A 81 -1.33 5.72 -12.09
C TYR A 81 -1.89 6.29 -10.77
N GLU A 82 -2.59 5.47 -9.98
CA GLU A 82 -3.11 5.90 -8.66
C GLU A 82 -2.00 6.29 -7.69
N ASP A 83 -0.86 5.59 -7.69
CA ASP A 83 0.27 5.93 -6.82
C ASP A 83 1.09 7.11 -7.35
N TRP A 84 1.16 7.31 -8.67
CA TRP A 84 1.73 8.52 -9.28
C TRP A 84 0.94 9.78 -8.93
N LEU A 85 -0.40 9.69 -8.85
CA LEU A 85 -1.23 10.79 -8.35
C LEU A 85 -0.90 11.13 -6.88
N ARG A 86 -0.55 10.13 -6.04
CA ARG A 86 -0.04 10.38 -4.68
C ARG A 86 1.32 11.06 -4.70
N HIS A 87 2.27 10.59 -5.49
CA HIS A 87 3.58 11.26 -5.67
C HIS A 87 3.41 12.73 -6.09
N LYS A 88 2.51 13.02 -7.03
CA LYS A 88 2.22 14.39 -7.46
C LYS A 88 1.64 15.26 -6.33
N ALA A 89 0.74 14.69 -5.51
CA ALA A 89 0.19 15.38 -4.34
C ALA A 89 1.23 15.58 -3.23
N ASP A 90 2.10 14.60 -2.99
CA ASP A 90 3.22 14.68 -2.04
C ASP A 90 4.21 15.75 -2.47
N CYS A 91 4.62 15.81 -3.74
CA CYS A 91 5.45 16.89 -4.29
C CYS A 91 4.80 18.26 -4.05
N SER A 92 3.53 18.42 -4.45
CA SER A 92 2.80 19.68 -4.23
C SER A 92 2.68 20.08 -2.75
N THR A 93 2.76 19.13 -1.81
CA THR A 93 2.68 19.37 -0.36
C THR A 93 4.07 19.61 0.26
N ASN A 94 5.13 19.07 -0.33
CA ASN A 94 6.51 19.23 0.14
C ASN A 94 7.22 20.46 -0.48
N GLU A 95 6.89 20.86 -1.72
CA GLU A 95 7.52 21.96 -2.50
C GLU A 95 6.86 23.34 -2.29
N CYS A 96 6.13 23.45 -1.20
CA CYS A 96 5.36 24.61 -0.77
C CYS A 96 6.32 25.75 -0.24
N PRO A 97 6.05 27.11 -0.35
CA PRO A 97 6.50 28.35 0.49
C PRO A 97 5.80 29.02 1.83
N VAL A 98 6.31 28.90 3.10
CA VAL A 98 6.02 29.38 4.51
C VAL A 98 7.33 29.88 5.12
N ASP A 99 7.32 31.09 5.63
CA ASP A 99 8.45 31.74 6.25
C ASP A 99 9.08 31.01 7.47
N VAL A 100 10.39 30.75 7.40
CA VAL A 100 11.28 30.18 8.42
C VAL A 100 12.32 31.23 8.78
N VAL A 101 12.50 31.52 10.07
CA VAL A 101 13.56 32.42 10.56
C VAL A 101 14.87 31.63 10.69
N GLN A 102 15.93 32.09 10.02
CA GLN A 102 17.30 31.64 10.25
C GLN A 102 18.21 32.86 10.41
N GLN A 103 18.96 32.93 11.51
CA GLN A 103 19.97 33.99 11.76
C GLN A 103 19.42 35.42 11.62
N GLY A 104 18.17 35.65 12.06
CA GLY A 104 17.49 36.95 11.96
C GLY A 104 17.10 37.34 10.52
N THR A 105 16.75 36.37 9.67
CA THR A 105 16.14 36.62 8.35
C THR A 105 15.11 35.54 8.00
N VAL A 106 14.01 35.95 7.35
CA VAL A 106 12.86 35.12 6.95
C VAL A 106 13.00 34.48 5.53
N VAL A 107 12.71 33.17 5.39
CA VAL A 107 12.82 32.36 4.14
C VAL A 107 11.66 31.35 3.94
N ARG A 108 11.07 31.21 2.74
CA ARG A 108 9.65 30.72 2.53
C ARG A 108 9.47 29.21 2.04
N THR A 109 8.98 28.22 2.88
CA THR A 109 8.43 26.77 2.69
C THR A 109 6.94 26.27 3.21
N GLN A 110 5.77 26.23 2.44
CA GLN A 110 4.25 26.55 2.62
C GLN A 110 3.23 25.56 3.35
N SER A 111 2.14 26.17 3.89
CA SER A 111 0.64 26.00 3.75
C SER A 111 -0.11 24.68 3.45
N SER A 112 -1.43 24.47 3.79
CA SER A 112 -2.35 25.10 4.80
C SER A 112 -3.87 24.67 4.80
N LYS A 113 -4.61 24.67 5.96
CA LYS A 113 -6.04 25.07 6.22
C LYS A 113 -6.53 25.12 7.72
N LEU A 114 -7.42 26.06 8.10
CA LEU A 114 -7.57 26.74 9.43
C LEU A 114 -8.00 25.95 10.69
N ARG A 115 -7.43 26.32 11.86
CA ARG A 115 -8.02 26.32 13.23
C ARG A 115 -7.46 27.50 14.05
N THR A 116 -8.11 27.85 15.18
CA THR A 116 -7.64 28.90 16.13
C THR A 116 -6.75 28.29 17.21
N TYR A 117 -5.65 28.96 17.56
CA TYR A 117 -4.65 28.50 18.53
C TYR A 117 -4.12 29.68 19.37
N TYR A 118 -3.56 29.41 20.54
CA TYR A 118 -3.06 30.41 21.49
C TYR A 118 -1.54 30.29 21.70
N ALA A 119 -0.84 31.43 21.65
CA ALA A 119 0.57 31.52 22.02
C ALA A 119 0.76 31.42 23.54
N VAL A 120 1.97 31.04 23.99
CA VAL A 120 2.31 31.02 25.42
C VAL A 120 2.37 32.46 25.94
N PRO A 121 1.72 32.81 27.08
CA PRO A 121 1.63 34.20 27.53
C PRO A 121 2.98 34.90 27.71
N ASP A 122 3.95 34.21 28.31
CA ASP A 122 5.29 34.78 28.58
C ASP A 122 6.12 34.98 27.29
N THR A 123 5.74 34.36 26.16
CA THR A 123 6.40 34.57 24.85
C THR A 123 5.69 35.59 23.97
N MET A 124 4.51 36.13 24.38
CA MET A 124 3.81 37.19 23.62
C MET A 124 4.55 38.54 23.60
N ALA A 125 5.57 38.70 24.44
CA ALA A 125 6.43 39.87 24.47
C ALA A 125 7.35 39.96 23.24
N PHE A 126 7.80 38.81 22.71
CA PHE A 126 8.73 38.73 21.58
C PHE A 126 7.97 38.95 20.27
N LYS A 127 8.31 40.04 19.55
CA LYS A 127 7.67 40.46 18.30
C LYS A 127 8.65 40.63 17.15
N THR A 128 9.95 40.78 17.44
CA THR A 128 10.99 40.91 16.40
C THR A 128 11.77 39.61 16.22
N GLU A 129 12.34 39.40 15.03
CA GLU A 129 13.13 38.21 14.71
C GLU A 129 14.35 38.05 15.65
N GLN A 130 14.97 39.18 16.01
CA GLN A 130 16.15 39.25 16.90
C GLN A 130 15.81 38.88 18.35
N GLU A 131 14.63 39.28 18.82
CA GLU A 131 14.09 38.87 20.13
C GLU A 131 13.87 37.36 20.19
N VAL A 132 13.36 36.75 19.13
CA VAL A 132 13.10 35.30 19.07
C VAL A 132 14.41 34.50 18.99
N ASP A 133 15.42 34.99 18.27
CA ASP A 133 16.76 34.35 18.19
C ASP A 133 17.49 34.37 19.55
N SER A 134 17.18 35.35 20.42
CA SER A 134 17.72 35.44 21.79
C SER A 134 17.02 34.53 22.81
N LEU A 135 15.93 33.86 22.44
CA LEU A 135 15.11 33.07 23.37
C LEU A 135 15.76 31.73 23.72
N HIS A 136 16.33 31.63 24.92
CA HIS A 136 16.81 30.36 25.45
C HIS A 136 15.69 29.60 26.20
N ALA A 137 15.15 28.55 25.58
CA ALA A 137 14.13 27.70 26.17
C ALA A 137 14.31 26.22 25.81
N THR A 138 13.88 25.32 26.68
CA THR A 138 13.77 23.88 26.40
C THR A 138 12.31 23.46 26.37
N ILE A 139 11.91 22.73 25.34
CA ILE A 139 10.57 22.14 25.22
C ILE A 139 10.68 20.64 25.40
N GLU A 140 9.86 20.11 26.29
CA GLU A 140 9.67 18.67 26.49
C GLU A 140 8.23 18.30 26.12
N CYS A 141 8.05 17.22 25.37
CA CYS A 141 6.73 16.77 24.92
C CYS A 141 6.64 15.24 24.92
N GLU A 142 5.42 14.71 24.90
CA GLU A 142 5.20 13.28 24.70
C GLU A 142 5.72 12.79 23.34
N GLN A 143 5.94 11.46 23.21
CA GLN A 143 6.26 10.89 21.91
C GLN A 143 5.10 11.07 20.91
N PRO A 144 5.38 11.13 19.59
CA PRO A 144 4.35 11.37 18.57
C PRO A 144 3.15 10.42 18.67
N GLN A 145 1.96 10.98 18.90
CA GLN A 145 0.69 10.25 18.95
C GLN A 145 -0.26 10.65 17.82
N PRO A 146 -1.06 9.72 17.28
CA PRO A 146 -2.03 10.02 16.22
C PRO A 146 -3.27 10.79 16.73
N ASP A 147 -3.44 11.03 18.02
CA ASP A 147 -4.54 11.87 18.50
C ASP A 147 -4.29 13.35 18.13
N LEU A 148 -5.14 13.90 17.26
CA LEU A 148 -5.06 15.29 16.82
C LEU A 148 -5.38 16.30 17.94
N TYR A 149 -6.14 15.91 18.96
CA TYR A 149 -6.71 16.81 19.97
C TYR A 149 -6.04 16.72 21.34
N LYS A 150 -5.29 15.66 21.60
CA LYS A 150 -4.51 15.50 22.84
C LYS A 150 -3.04 15.84 22.59
N PHE A 151 -2.51 16.87 23.26
CA PHE A 151 -1.07 17.14 23.31
C PHE A 151 -0.66 17.46 24.74
N VAL A 152 0.40 16.84 25.21
CA VAL A 152 1.01 17.12 26.52
C VAL A 152 2.47 17.50 26.32
N GLY A 153 2.82 18.71 26.75
CA GLY A 153 4.21 19.15 26.84
C GLY A 153 4.42 20.19 27.94
N ARG A 154 5.66 20.63 28.07
CA ARG A 154 6.07 21.77 28.90
C ARG A 154 7.18 22.55 28.22
N ILE A 155 7.18 23.87 28.41
CA ILE A 155 8.29 24.75 28.03
C ILE A 155 8.94 25.28 29.31
N ASN A 156 10.27 25.17 29.38
CA ASN A 156 11.10 25.73 30.42
C ASN A 156 11.86 26.91 29.82
N ILE A 157 11.52 28.14 30.20
CA ILE A 157 12.16 29.37 29.69
C ILE A 157 13.27 29.78 30.65
N TYR A 158 14.49 29.96 30.13
CA TYR A 158 15.64 30.42 30.91
C TYR A 158 15.83 31.92 30.72
N LYS A 159 15.89 32.67 31.83
CA LYS A 159 16.34 34.05 31.85
C LYS A 159 17.69 34.10 32.55
N GLU A 160 18.52 35.10 32.23
CA GLU A 160 19.92 35.16 32.69
C GLU A 160 20.14 35.15 34.22
N ARG A 161 19.09 35.35 35.04
CA ARG A 161 19.19 35.50 36.51
C ARG A 161 18.03 34.91 37.33
N GLU A 162 17.15 34.11 36.74
CA GLU A 162 15.98 33.52 37.44
C GLU A 162 15.92 32.00 37.25
N ASP A 163 15.25 31.30 38.18
CA ASP A 163 14.91 29.88 38.02
C ASP A 163 14.10 29.64 36.73
N PRO A 164 14.26 28.47 36.06
CA PRO A 164 13.60 28.20 34.80
C PRO A 164 12.08 28.22 34.94
N LEU A 165 11.42 29.12 34.19
CA LEU A 165 9.99 29.30 34.24
C LEU A 165 9.30 28.18 33.44
N ALA A 166 8.78 27.18 34.14
CA ALA A 166 8.03 26.08 33.55
C ALA A 166 6.57 26.49 33.26
N ARG A 167 6.12 26.28 32.02
CA ARG A 167 4.71 26.40 31.61
C ARG A 167 4.23 25.12 30.93
N PRO A 168 3.00 24.64 31.23
CA PRO A 168 2.41 23.53 30.48
C PRO A 168 2.08 23.96 29.05
N LEU A 169 2.14 23.02 28.13
CA LEU A 169 1.69 23.17 26.74
C LEU A 169 0.56 22.18 26.47
N GLY A 170 -0.58 22.69 26.01
CA GLY A 170 -1.75 21.92 25.61
C GLY A 170 -1.95 21.89 24.09
N ALA A 171 -3.02 21.22 23.65
CA ALA A 171 -3.37 21.13 22.22
C ALA A 171 -3.72 22.48 21.59
N GLU A 172 -4.16 23.43 22.41
CA GLU A 172 -4.38 24.84 22.09
C GLU A 172 -3.10 25.58 21.67
N ASN A 173 -1.92 25.08 22.03
CA ASN A 173 -0.63 25.64 21.63
C ASN A 173 -0.01 24.92 20.42
N LEU A 174 -0.56 23.76 19.99
CA LEU A 174 0.03 22.91 18.96
C LEU A 174 -0.56 23.21 17.57
N LEU A 175 0.22 23.87 16.72
CA LEU A 175 -0.12 24.04 15.30
C LEU A 175 0.07 22.72 14.54
N LEU A 176 -1.02 22.16 14.01
CA LEU A 176 -0.96 20.94 13.19
C LEU A 176 -0.40 21.24 11.78
N ARG A 177 0.44 20.33 11.25
CA ARG A 177 0.91 20.39 9.86
C ARG A 177 -0.28 20.44 8.90
N GLY A 178 -0.21 21.34 7.92
CA GLY A 178 -1.34 21.59 7.02
C GLY A 178 -2.40 22.52 7.63
N ALA A 179 -2.09 23.32 8.66
CA ALA A 179 -2.93 24.42 9.12
C ALA A 179 -2.72 25.74 8.31
N THR A 180 -3.76 26.54 8.04
CA THR A 180 -3.60 27.95 7.56
C THR A 180 -3.52 28.82 8.79
N LEU A 181 -2.53 29.70 8.84
CA LEU A 181 -2.70 30.96 9.55
C LEU A 181 -3.75 31.82 8.81
N LYS A 182 -4.66 32.46 9.55
CA LYS A 182 -5.55 33.51 9.05
C LYS A 182 -5.80 34.52 10.16
N ASN A 183 -6.16 35.75 9.78
CA ASN A 183 -6.43 36.86 10.69
C ASN A 183 -5.22 37.22 11.58
N THR A 184 -4.01 36.93 11.10
CA THR A 184 -2.73 37.28 11.70
C THR A 184 -1.73 37.41 10.56
N GLU A 185 -0.87 38.43 10.60
CA GLU A 185 0.07 38.73 9.51
C GLU A 185 1.23 37.72 9.48
N HIS A 186 1.82 37.48 10.64
CA HIS A 186 2.88 36.50 10.86
C HIS A 186 2.76 35.91 12.27
N ILE A 187 3.43 34.78 12.50
CA ILE A 187 3.63 34.18 13.83
C ILE A 187 5.05 33.64 13.92
N TYR A 188 5.60 33.62 15.13
CA TYR A 188 6.82 32.87 15.43
C TYR A 188 6.43 31.56 16.11
N ALA A 189 6.96 30.45 15.62
CA ALA A 189 6.64 29.11 16.11
C ALA A 189 7.86 28.20 15.99
N VAL A 190 7.91 27.17 16.83
CA VAL A 190 8.98 26.17 16.88
C VAL A 190 8.46 24.82 16.43
N ALA A 191 9.23 24.12 15.58
CA ALA A 191 8.87 22.81 15.07
C ALA A 191 9.12 21.73 16.14
N ILE A 192 8.05 21.07 16.59
CA ILE A 192 8.12 19.99 17.60
C ILE A 192 8.20 18.61 16.93
N TYR A 193 7.45 18.41 15.84
CA TYR A 193 7.44 17.18 15.05
C TYR A 193 7.66 17.49 13.57
N THR A 194 8.45 16.66 12.89
CA THR A 194 8.81 16.82 11.47
C THR A 194 8.37 15.61 10.64
N GLY A 195 8.07 15.83 9.36
CA GLY A 195 7.85 14.74 8.40
C GLY A 195 6.76 13.75 8.79
N MET A 196 7.15 12.47 8.84
CA MET A 196 6.26 11.35 9.15
C MET A 196 5.85 11.26 10.63
N ASP A 197 6.56 11.93 11.54
CA ASP A 197 6.21 12.00 12.97
C ASP A 197 5.13 13.05 13.24
N THR A 198 4.79 13.90 12.26
CA THR A 198 3.69 14.84 12.44
C THR A 198 2.35 14.09 12.62
N LYS A 199 1.51 14.56 13.55
CA LYS A 199 0.22 13.93 13.88
C LYS A 199 -0.67 13.66 12.66
N MET A 200 -0.61 14.54 11.65
CA MET A 200 -1.33 14.36 10.39
C MET A 200 -0.75 13.22 9.54
N ALA A 201 0.58 13.06 9.51
CA ALA A 201 1.23 11.92 8.85
C ALA A 201 0.99 10.60 9.60
N LEU A 202 0.90 10.60 10.94
CA LEU A 202 0.52 9.41 11.72
C LEU A 202 -0.94 8.98 11.48
N ASN A 203 -1.84 9.92 11.17
CA ASN A 203 -3.19 9.63 10.69
C ASN A 203 -3.24 9.23 9.22
N TYR A 204 -2.17 9.46 8.48
CA TYR A 204 -1.96 8.94 7.13
C TYR A 204 -1.65 7.44 7.20
N GLN A 205 -2.63 6.67 7.69
CA GLN A 205 -2.44 5.24 7.81
C GLN A 205 -2.28 4.63 6.42
N SER A 206 -1.07 4.18 6.14
CA SER A 206 -0.70 3.18 5.11
C SER A 206 -1.36 1.83 5.43
N LYS A 207 -2.70 1.83 5.55
CA LYS A 207 -3.51 0.66 5.92
C LYS A 207 -3.30 -0.44 4.89
N SER A 208 -3.33 -1.67 5.40
CA SER A 208 -3.49 -2.88 4.60
C SER A 208 -4.60 -2.68 3.54
N GLN A 209 -4.37 -3.22 2.34
CA GLN A 209 -5.22 -3.05 1.17
C GLN A 209 -6.70 -3.26 1.54
N LYS A 210 -7.50 -2.19 1.51
CA LYS A 210 -8.94 -2.26 1.81
C LYS A 210 -9.60 -3.19 0.79
N ARG A 211 -10.02 -4.38 1.22
CA ARG A 211 -10.74 -5.34 0.38
C ARG A 211 -12.23 -5.05 0.39
N SER A 212 -12.86 -5.02 -0.78
CA SER A 212 -14.31 -4.85 -0.89
C SER A 212 -15.07 -6.08 -0.39
N ALA A 213 -16.30 -5.89 0.10
CA ALA A 213 -17.22 -7.00 0.36
C ALA A 213 -17.43 -7.88 -0.89
N VAL A 214 -17.45 -7.28 -2.08
CA VAL A 214 -17.54 -7.96 -3.38
C VAL A 214 -16.31 -8.84 -3.65
N GLU A 215 -15.11 -8.44 -3.20
CA GLU A 215 -13.93 -9.31 -3.31
C GLU A 215 -14.02 -10.49 -2.32
N LYS A 216 -14.63 -10.31 -1.15
CA LYS A 216 -14.83 -11.40 -0.19
C LYS A 216 -15.79 -12.45 -0.75
N SER A 217 -16.93 -12.06 -1.33
CA SER A 217 -17.85 -13.00 -1.97
C SER A 217 -17.26 -13.66 -3.22
N MET A 218 -16.54 -12.90 -4.06
CA MET A 218 -15.85 -13.43 -5.24
C MET A 218 -14.78 -14.48 -4.88
N ASN A 219 -14.02 -14.29 -3.79
CA ASN A 219 -13.09 -15.32 -3.30
C ASN A 219 -13.82 -16.57 -2.76
N ALA A 220 -15.03 -16.43 -2.20
CA ALA A 220 -15.82 -17.57 -1.78
C ALA A 220 -16.33 -18.39 -2.98
N PHE A 221 -16.85 -17.74 -4.02
CA PHE A 221 -17.23 -18.41 -5.27
C PHE A 221 -16.04 -19.08 -5.97
N LEU A 222 -14.85 -18.45 -5.93
CA LEU A 222 -13.63 -19.04 -6.47
C LEU A 222 -13.30 -20.39 -5.82
N ILE A 223 -13.42 -20.52 -4.50
CA ILE A 223 -13.21 -21.79 -3.78
C ILE A 223 -14.22 -22.84 -4.25
N VAL A 224 -15.50 -22.48 -4.38
CA VAL A 224 -16.55 -23.39 -4.90
C VAL A 224 -16.22 -23.86 -6.32
N TYR A 225 -15.79 -22.97 -7.22
CA TYR A 225 -15.40 -23.34 -8.57
C TYR A 225 -14.14 -24.22 -8.61
N LEU A 226 -13.16 -24.01 -7.72
CA LEU A 226 -11.99 -24.88 -7.58
C LEU A 226 -12.39 -26.29 -7.14
N CYS A 227 -13.31 -26.43 -6.18
CA CYS A 227 -13.86 -27.73 -5.80
C CYS A 227 -14.56 -28.42 -6.98
N ILE A 228 -15.43 -27.70 -7.71
CA ILE A 228 -16.12 -28.23 -8.91
C ILE A 228 -15.12 -28.64 -10.00
N LEU A 229 -14.07 -27.85 -10.22
CA LEU A 229 -13.01 -28.14 -11.21
C LEU A 229 -12.27 -29.44 -10.87
N ILE A 230 -11.82 -29.59 -9.61
CA ILE A 230 -11.14 -30.80 -9.14
C ILE A 230 -12.06 -32.01 -9.26
N SER A 231 -13.32 -31.90 -8.81
CA SER A 231 -14.31 -32.98 -8.93
C SER A 231 -14.52 -33.41 -10.39
N LYS A 232 -14.67 -32.45 -11.32
CA LYS A 232 -14.78 -32.74 -12.76
C LYS A 232 -13.52 -33.43 -13.31
N ALA A 233 -12.33 -32.96 -12.96
CA ALA A 233 -11.08 -33.56 -13.41
C ALA A 233 -10.90 -35.00 -12.90
N VAL A 234 -11.20 -35.26 -11.61
CA VAL A 234 -11.18 -36.62 -11.03
C VAL A 234 -12.18 -37.53 -11.73
N ILE A 235 -13.44 -37.10 -11.88
CA ILE A 235 -14.50 -37.91 -12.52
C ILE A 235 -14.12 -38.26 -13.96
N ASN A 236 -13.64 -37.30 -14.76
CA ASN A 236 -13.23 -37.56 -16.14
C ASN A 236 -11.99 -38.47 -16.23
N THR A 237 -11.04 -38.34 -15.29
CA THR A 237 -9.89 -39.27 -15.21
C THR A 237 -10.36 -40.69 -14.90
N VAL A 238 -11.21 -40.89 -13.88
CA VAL A 238 -11.74 -42.21 -13.53
C VAL A 238 -12.55 -42.82 -14.68
N LEU A 239 -13.42 -42.03 -15.35
CA LEU A 239 -14.18 -42.49 -16.51
C LEU A 239 -13.28 -42.86 -17.70
N LYS A 240 -12.20 -42.11 -17.95
CA LYS A 240 -11.19 -42.45 -18.97
C LYS A 240 -10.58 -43.83 -18.72
N TYR A 241 -10.06 -44.07 -17.50
CA TYR A 241 -9.43 -45.35 -17.15
C TYR A 241 -10.43 -46.51 -17.07
N ALA A 242 -11.67 -46.27 -16.64
CA ALA A 242 -12.75 -47.26 -16.69
C ALA A 242 -13.11 -47.65 -18.13
N TRP A 243 -13.16 -46.69 -19.06
CA TRP A 243 -13.41 -46.94 -20.48
C TRP A 243 -12.24 -47.68 -21.16
N GLN A 244 -11.01 -47.34 -20.80
CA GLN A 244 -9.77 -47.96 -21.28
C GLN A 244 -9.45 -49.32 -20.63
N CYS A 245 -10.33 -49.84 -19.76
CA CYS A 245 -10.16 -51.17 -19.16
C CYS A 245 -10.23 -52.31 -20.20
N SER A 246 -10.86 -52.08 -21.37
CA SER A 246 -10.81 -53.00 -22.51
C SER A 246 -9.58 -52.72 -23.39
N PRO A 247 -8.68 -53.70 -23.63
CA PRO A 247 -7.42 -53.44 -24.35
C PRO A 247 -7.61 -52.93 -25.79
N ASP A 248 -8.65 -53.42 -26.48
CA ASP A 248 -9.06 -52.98 -27.83
C ASP A 248 -9.46 -51.49 -27.90
N ARG A 249 -9.90 -50.91 -26.77
CA ARG A 249 -10.27 -49.48 -26.67
C ARG A 249 -9.10 -48.58 -26.28
N ASP A 250 -8.02 -49.15 -25.74
CA ASP A 250 -6.90 -48.39 -25.19
C ASP A 250 -5.85 -48.06 -26.25
N GLU A 251 -5.57 -49.00 -27.16
CA GLU A 251 -4.71 -48.83 -28.33
C GLU A 251 -5.34 -49.45 -29.60
N PRO A 252 -6.37 -48.80 -30.21
CA PRO A 252 -6.96 -49.26 -31.46
C PRO A 252 -5.94 -49.26 -32.61
N TRP A 253 -6.09 -50.18 -33.57
CA TRP A 253 -5.16 -50.40 -34.68
C TRP A 253 -4.85 -49.14 -35.54
N TYR A 254 -5.72 -48.13 -35.53
CA TYR A 254 -5.56 -46.90 -36.30
C TYR A 254 -4.88 -45.75 -35.53
N ASN A 255 -4.68 -45.89 -34.20
CA ASN A 255 -4.07 -44.86 -33.36
C ASN A 255 -3.19 -45.47 -32.27
N HIS A 256 -2.00 -45.93 -32.68
CA HIS A 256 -1.00 -46.50 -31.80
C HIS A 256 -0.36 -45.42 -30.91
N ARG A 257 -0.03 -45.76 -29.65
CA ARG A 257 0.74 -44.86 -28.79
C ARG A 257 2.18 -44.71 -29.25
N THR A 258 2.74 -43.52 -29.00
CA THR A 258 4.18 -43.26 -29.07
C THR A 258 4.94 -44.14 -28.09
N GLU A 259 6.12 -44.63 -28.48
CA GLU A 259 7.00 -45.49 -27.64
C GLU A 259 7.30 -44.86 -26.27
N ILE A 260 7.51 -43.53 -26.22
CA ILE A 260 7.72 -42.77 -24.98
C ILE A 260 6.54 -42.93 -24.02
N ASP A 261 5.29 -42.87 -24.53
CA ASP A 261 4.10 -43.02 -23.71
C ASP A 261 3.86 -44.46 -23.27
N ARG A 262 4.16 -45.45 -24.12
CA ARG A 262 4.13 -46.88 -23.74
C ARG A 262 5.04 -47.18 -22.56
N GLY A 263 6.24 -46.60 -22.52
CA GLY A 263 7.20 -46.77 -21.42
C GLY A 263 6.82 -46.09 -20.09
N ARG A 264 5.84 -45.17 -20.07
CA ARG A 264 5.46 -44.44 -18.85
C ARG A 264 4.58 -45.28 -17.92
N HIS A 265 4.93 -45.29 -16.64
CA HIS A 265 4.11 -45.91 -15.58
C HIS A 265 2.68 -45.36 -15.56
N VAL A 266 1.70 -46.24 -15.37
CA VAL A 266 0.25 -45.93 -15.36
C VAL A 266 -0.10 -44.80 -14.39
N VAL A 267 0.51 -44.77 -13.19
CA VAL A 267 0.28 -43.71 -12.19
C VAL A 267 0.72 -42.34 -12.69
N ILE A 268 1.86 -42.25 -13.37
CA ILE A 268 2.38 -40.99 -13.93
C ILE A 268 1.49 -40.54 -15.10
N ARG A 269 1.01 -41.48 -15.92
CA ARG A 269 0.07 -41.19 -17.02
C ARG A 269 -1.27 -40.67 -16.48
N ALA A 270 -1.84 -41.33 -15.47
CA ALA A 270 -3.08 -40.92 -14.81
C ALA A 270 -2.96 -39.54 -14.15
N PHE A 271 -1.81 -39.23 -13.55
CA PHE A 271 -1.56 -37.91 -12.98
C PHE A 271 -1.45 -36.81 -14.06
N THR A 272 -0.76 -37.06 -15.18
CA THR A 272 -0.74 -36.09 -16.29
C THR A 272 -2.10 -35.93 -16.96
N ASP A 273 -2.89 -37.01 -17.05
CA ASP A 273 -4.27 -36.95 -17.57
C ASP A 273 -5.17 -36.08 -16.68
N PHE A 274 -5.07 -36.24 -15.36
CA PHE A 274 -5.76 -35.41 -14.39
C PHE A 274 -5.39 -33.93 -14.53
N LEU A 275 -4.09 -33.62 -14.67
CA LEU A 275 -3.62 -32.25 -14.90
C LEU A 275 -4.08 -31.70 -16.26
N ALA A 276 -4.10 -32.52 -17.31
CA ALA A 276 -4.61 -32.14 -18.63
C ALA A 276 -6.12 -31.82 -18.59
N PHE A 277 -6.94 -32.58 -17.84
CA PHE A 277 -8.35 -32.26 -17.62
C PHE A 277 -8.54 -30.99 -16.77
N MET A 278 -7.72 -30.77 -15.74
CA MET A 278 -7.74 -29.53 -14.95
C MET A 278 -7.44 -28.31 -15.84
N VAL A 279 -6.49 -28.43 -16.76
CA VAL A 279 -6.18 -27.40 -17.76
C VAL A 279 -7.32 -27.22 -18.76
N LEU A 280 -7.88 -28.30 -19.30
CA LEU A 280 -8.98 -28.24 -20.29
C LEU A 280 -10.22 -27.54 -19.74
N PHE A 281 -10.52 -27.73 -18.45
CA PHE A 281 -11.67 -27.11 -17.78
C PHE A 281 -11.34 -25.78 -17.09
N ASN A 282 -10.13 -25.21 -17.27
CA ASN A 282 -9.70 -23.99 -16.57
C ASN A 282 -10.63 -22.78 -16.80
N TYR A 283 -11.29 -22.72 -17.97
CA TYR A 283 -12.23 -21.69 -18.39
C TYR A 283 -13.51 -21.59 -17.53
N ILE A 284 -13.77 -22.56 -16.64
CA ILE A 284 -14.86 -22.46 -15.65
C ILE A 284 -14.66 -21.29 -14.68
N ILE A 285 -13.40 -20.86 -14.47
CA ILE A 285 -13.07 -19.67 -13.69
C ILE A 285 -12.75 -18.54 -14.69
N PRO A 286 -13.57 -17.48 -14.78
CA PRO A 286 -13.35 -16.40 -15.73
C PRO A 286 -12.19 -15.50 -15.29
N VAL A 287 -11.07 -15.56 -16.04
CA VAL A 287 -9.84 -14.79 -15.79
C VAL A 287 -10.11 -13.29 -15.60
N SER A 288 -11.01 -12.74 -16.43
CA SER A 288 -11.28 -11.30 -16.51
C SER A 288 -12.12 -10.75 -15.36
N MET A 289 -12.79 -11.58 -14.55
CA MET A 289 -13.76 -11.14 -13.53
C MET A 289 -13.17 -10.16 -12.51
N TYR A 290 -11.91 -10.38 -12.10
CA TYR A 290 -11.26 -9.49 -11.13
C TYR A 290 -10.96 -8.11 -11.72
N VAL A 291 -10.49 -8.06 -12.97
CA VAL A 291 -10.16 -6.79 -13.64
C VAL A 291 -11.41 -6.05 -14.06
N THR A 292 -12.45 -6.72 -14.56
CA THR A 292 -13.71 -6.04 -14.91
C THR A 292 -14.35 -5.39 -13.68
N VAL A 293 -14.38 -6.08 -12.53
CA VAL A 293 -14.87 -5.51 -11.27
C VAL A 293 -13.99 -4.37 -10.76
N GLU A 294 -12.66 -4.44 -10.88
CA GLU A 294 -11.77 -3.34 -10.48
C GLU A 294 -11.86 -2.12 -11.42
N MET A 295 -11.98 -2.34 -12.73
CA MET A 295 -12.20 -1.27 -13.71
C MET A 295 -13.58 -0.64 -13.54
N GLN A 296 -14.63 -1.42 -13.25
CA GLN A 296 -15.96 -0.90 -12.94
C GLN A 296 -15.94 -0.02 -11.67
N LYS A 297 -15.24 -0.44 -10.61
CA LYS A 297 -15.06 0.38 -9.39
C LYS A 297 -14.28 1.68 -9.68
N PHE A 298 -13.24 1.59 -10.51
CA PHE A 298 -12.41 2.74 -10.88
C PHE A 298 -13.19 3.74 -11.72
N LEU A 299 -13.83 3.30 -12.82
CA LEU A 299 -14.69 4.15 -13.64
C LEU A 299 -15.88 4.71 -12.83
N GLY A 300 -16.50 3.87 -12.00
CA GLY A 300 -17.58 4.27 -11.09
C GLY A 300 -17.19 5.35 -10.09
N SER A 301 -15.91 5.43 -9.68
CA SER A 301 -15.44 6.48 -8.78
C SER A 301 -15.44 7.88 -9.41
N TYR A 302 -15.33 7.98 -10.75
CA TYR A 302 -15.46 9.27 -11.43
C TYR A 302 -16.89 9.80 -11.40
N PHE A 303 -17.92 8.94 -11.48
CA PHE A 303 -19.31 9.39 -11.34
C PHE A 303 -19.58 10.01 -9.96
N ILE A 304 -18.99 9.45 -8.90
CA ILE A 304 -19.07 10.03 -7.54
C ILE A 304 -18.34 11.38 -7.48
N ALA A 305 -17.21 11.53 -8.17
CA ALA A 305 -16.45 12.79 -8.21
C ALA A 305 -17.06 13.87 -9.14
N TRP A 306 -18.02 13.49 -9.99
CA TRP A 306 -18.79 14.41 -10.86
C TRP A 306 -20.17 14.74 -10.29
N ASP A 307 -20.56 14.12 -9.18
CA ASP A 307 -21.77 14.49 -8.48
C ASP A 307 -21.69 15.94 -7.98
N LYS A 308 -22.82 16.63 -7.96
CA LYS A 308 -22.90 18.07 -7.65
C LYS A 308 -23.50 18.36 -6.28
N ASP A 309 -24.12 17.36 -5.68
CA ASP A 309 -24.77 17.41 -4.36
C ASP A 309 -23.80 17.05 -3.22
#